data_AF-A0A8T5QI36-F1
#
_entry.id   AF-A0A8T5QI36-F1
#
_cell.length_a   1.000
_cell.length_b   1.000
_cell.length_c   1.000
_cell.angle_alpha   90.00
_cell.angle_beta   90.00
_cell.angle_gamma   90.00
#
_symmetry.space_group_name_H-M   'P 1'
#
loop_
_entity.id
_entity.type
_entity.pdbx_description
1 polymer ?
#
loop_
_entity_poly.entity_id
_entity_poly.type
_entity_poly.pdbx_seq_one_letter_code
_entity_poly.pdbx_strand_id
1 'polypeptide(L)'
;IGIALDGDADRVIIVDEKGDEIDGDHIIAMCAIDMKDRGKLKNSTVVVTVMTNIGFDIAMKEHGIDIIKTKVGDRYVVEEMRKNNHSLGGEQSGHIIFFDRSTTGDGTLSALHVLALMKDSGKQVSELAKVMTSYPQILINVKVKQKKPIQSMLSVCEAISNAEKKLGDQGRVLVRYSGTENKCRVMVEGKDQEEISSIAESIVSTIKEEIGE
;
A
#
# COMPACT_ATOMS: atom_id res chain seq x y z
N ILE A 1 6.25 22.39 -5.40
CA ILE A 1 6.16 21.11 -4.66
C ILE A 1 7.43 20.93 -3.84
N GLY A 2 7.32 20.27 -2.69
CA GLY A 2 8.47 19.74 -1.95
C GLY A 2 8.83 18.35 -2.46
N ILE A 3 10.13 18.04 -2.47
CA ILE A 3 10.65 16.71 -2.83
C ILE A 3 11.58 16.32 -1.69
N ALA A 4 11.19 15.29 -0.94
CA ALA A 4 11.98 14.74 0.15
C ALA A 4 12.57 13.40 -0.28
N LEU A 5 13.89 13.37 -0.45
CA LEU A 5 14.66 12.15 -0.67
C LEU A 5 15.25 11.68 0.66
N ASP A 6 15.44 10.37 0.80
CA ASP A 6 16.14 9.80 1.95
C ASP A 6 17.67 9.79 1.75
N GLY A 7 18.40 9.16 2.67
CA GLY A 7 19.85 9.33 2.79
C GLY A 7 20.68 8.84 1.59
N ASP A 8 20.18 7.85 0.87
CA ASP A 8 20.77 7.30 -0.35
C ASP A 8 19.90 7.54 -1.60
N ALA A 9 18.81 8.31 -1.45
CA ALA A 9 17.89 8.73 -2.51
C ALA A 9 17.17 7.59 -3.24
N ASP A 10 16.98 6.44 -2.58
CA ASP A 10 16.20 5.33 -3.11
C ASP A 10 14.68 5.52 -2.90
N ARG A 11 14.29 6.44 -2.00
CA ARG A 11 12.91 6.82 -1.71
C ARG A 11 12.63 8.27 -2.04
N VAL A 12 11.36 8.54 -2.33
CA VAL A 12 10.83 9.89 -2.42
C VAL A 12 9.46 10.01 -1.77
N ILE A 13 9.27 11.10 -1.03
CA ILE A 13 7.96 11.63 -0.64
C ILE A 13 7.82 13.02 -1.25
N ILE A 14 6.63 13.35 -1.74
CA ILE A 14 6.34 14.66 -2.32
C ILE A 14 5.44 15.43 -1.37
N VAL A 15 5.63 16.75 -1.30
CA VAL A 15 4.70 17.66 -0.64
C VAL A 15 4.06 18.53 -1.70
N ASP A 16 2.73 18.57 -1.72
CA ASP A 16 2.00 19.34 -2.71
C ASP A 16 2.11 20.86 -2.49
N GLU A 17 1.45 21.64 -3.35
CA GLU A 17 1.45 23.10 -3.23
C GLU A 17 0.62 23.65 -2.05
N LYS A 18 -0.13 22.79 -1.34
CA LYS A 18 -0.94 23.13 -0.15
C LYS A 18 -0.26 22.71 1.15
N GLY A 19 0.81 21.92 1.06
CA GLY A 19 1.55 21.41 2.21
C GLY A 19 1.14 20.00 2.62
N ASP A 20 0.32 19.31 1.81
CA ASP A 20 -0.11 17.94 2.08
C ASP A 20 0.92 16.93 1.55
N GLU A 21 1.10 15.84 2.31
CA GLU A 21 2.01 14.75 1.95
C GLU A 21 1.41 13.86 0.86
N ILE A 22 2.22 13.58 -0.16
CA ILE A 22 1.94 12.66 -1.26
C ILE A 22 2.92 11.50 -1.13
N ASP A 23 2.43 10.39 -0.56
CA ASP A 23 3.22 9.19 -0.29
C ASP A 23 3.47 8.33 -1.56
N GLY A 24 4.18 7.23 -1.39
CA GLY A 24 4.54 6.33 -2.48
C GLY A 24 3.33 5.71 -3.18
N ASP A 25 2.23 5.43 -2.48
CA ASP A 25 1.03 4.83 -3.09
C ASP A 25 0.40 5.82 -4.09
N HIS A 26 0.28 7.10 -3.74
CA HIS A 26 -0.22 8.12 -4.66
C HIS A 26 0.71 8.31 -5.86
N ILE A 27 2.02 8.30 -5.63
CA ILE A 27 3.01 8.41 -6.72
C ILE A 27 2.89 7.25 -7.68
N ILE A 28 2.83 6.02 -7.17
CA ILE A 28 2.65 4.83 -7.98
C ILE A 28 1.32 4.91 -8.74
N ALA A 29 0.22 5.35 -8.11
CA ALA A 29 -1.09 5.41 -8.74
C ALA A 29 -1.11 6.38 -9.93
N MET A 30 -0.61 7.61 -9.76
CA MET A 30 -0.57 8.60 -10.85
C MET A 30 0.34 8.14 -12.00
N CYS A 31 1.48 7.52 -11.68
CA CYS A 31 2.38 6.99 -12.69
C CYS A 31 1.78 5.77 -13.40
N ALA A 32 1.11 4.86 -12.69
CA ALA A 32 0.49 3.68 -13.27
C ALA A 32 -0.60 4.05 -14.29
N ILE A 33 -1.46 5.00 -13.93
CA ILE A 33 -2.55 5.48 -14.79
C ILE A 33 -1.97 6.16 -16.04
N ASP A 34 -1.02 7.08 -15.89
CA ASP A 34 -0.38 7.73 -17.04
C ASP A 34 0.36 6.72 -17.94
N MET A 35 1.09 5.77 -17.33
CA MET A 35 1.78 4.72 -18.09
C MET A 35 0.77 3.84 -18.83
N LYS A 36 -0.39 3.53 -18.23
CA LYS A 36 -1.43 2.76 -18.90
C LYS A 36 -2.03 3.53 -20.08
N ASP A 37 -2.38 4.80 -19.89
CA ASP A 37 -2.95 5.66 -20.92
C ASP A 37 -2.00 5.83 -22.12
N ARG A 38 -0.69 5.85 -21.86
CA ARG A 38 0.36 5.91 -22.90
C ARG A 38 0.74 4.54 -23.48
N GLY A 39 0.11 3.45 -23.05
CA GLY A 39 0.42 2.08 -23.52
C GLY A 39 1.80 1.57 -23.08
N LYS A 40 2.34 2.10 -21.98
CA LYS A 40 3.67 1.78 -21.43
C LYS A 40 3.63 0.93 -20.16
N LEU A 41 2.47 0.81 -19.50
CA LEU A 41 2.32 -0.07 -18.34
C LEU A 41 2.27 -1.53 -18.79
N LYS A 42 3.37 -2.27 -18.63
CA LYS A 42 3.46 -3.67 -19.05
C LYS A 42 2.39 -4.52 -18.35
N ASN A 43 1.68 -5.32 -19.14
CA ASN A 43 0.60 -6.20 -18.71
C ASN A 43 -0.60 -5.48 -18.07
N SER A 44 -0.67 -4.14 -18.14
CA SER A 44 -1.61 -3.33 -17.36
C SER A 44 -1.56 -3.64 -15.86
N THR A 45 -0.39 -3.99 -15.33
CA THR A 45 -0.23 -4.46 -13.95
C THR A 45 0.79 -3.63 -13.18
N VAL A 46 0.52 -3.41 -11.89
CA VAL A 46 1.45 -2.80 -10.94
C VAL A 46 1.75 -3.76 -9.78
N VAL A 47 3.00 -3.79 -9.34
CA VAL A 47 3.45 -4.66 -8.24
C VAL A 47 3.64 -3.82 -6.97
N VAL A 48 2.87 -4.08 -5.93
CA VAL A 48 2.97 -3.38 -4.64
C VAL A 48 3.05 -4.38 -3.50
N THR A 49 3.24 -3.90 -2.27
CA THR A 49 3.18 -4.80 -1.11
C THR A 49 1.79 -4.89 -0.52
N VAL A 50 1.58 -5.87 0.34
CA VAL A 50 0.35 -5.98 1.14
C VAL A 50 0.05 -4.75 2.01
N MET A 51 1.01 -3.84 2.22
CA MET A 51 0.82 -2.62 3.03
C MET A 51 0.19 -1.46 2.27
N THR A 52 0.19 -1.48 0.94
CA THR A 52 -0.43 -0.42 0.12
C THR A 52 -1.90 -0.26 0.49
N ASN A 53 -2.33 1.01 0.62
CA ASN A 53 -3.64 1.41 1.09
C ASN A 53 -4.77 0.86 0.19
N ILE A 54 -5.92 0.46 0.75
CA ILE A 54 -7.05 -0.03 -0.05
C ILE A 54 -7.60 1.01 -1.05
N GLY A 55 -7.43 2.31 -0.78
CA GLY A 55 -7.74 3.37 -1.73
C GLY A 55 -7.02 3.24 -3.07
N PHE A 56 -5.79 2.70 -3.05
CA PHE A 56 -5.04 2.34 -4.24
C PHE A 56 -5.70 1.19 -4.99
N ASP A 57 -6.13 0.15 -4.27
CA ASP A 57 -6.80 -1.01 -4.89
C ASP A 57 -8.05 -0.61 -5.66
N ILE A 58 -8.86 0.24 -5.02
CA ILE A 58 -10.10 0.78 -5.61
C ILE A 58 -9.76 1.61 -6.85
N ALA A 59 -8.82 2.54 -6.75
CA ALA A 59 -8.43 3.41 -7.85
C ALA A 59 -7.87 2.62 -9.06
N MET A 60 -6.99 1.65 -8.84
CA MET A 60 -6.43 0.84 -9.92
C MET A 60 -7.52 0.00 -10.60
N LYS A 61 -8.44 -0.59 -9.82
CA LYS A 61 -9.58 -1.34 -10.37
C LYS A 61 -10.47 -0.47 -11.25
N GLU A 62 -10.78 0.76 -10.83
CA GLU A 62 -11.56 1.72 -11.62
C GLU A 62 -10.87 2.08 -12.95
N HIS A 63 -9.54 2.14 -12.94
CA HIS A 63 -8.73 2.37 -14.14
C HIS A 63 -8.39 1.07 -14.89
N GLY A 64 -8.92 -0.09 -14.49
CA GLY A 64 -8.65 -1.39 -15.10
C GLY A 64 -7.18 -1.82 -15.05
N ILE A 65 -6.45 -1.42 -14.01
CA ILE A 65 -5.07 -1.81 -13.73
C ILE A 65 -5.11 -2.98 -12.75
N ASP A 66 -4.44 -4.07 -13.12
CA ASP A 66 -4.27 -5.23 -12.25
C ASP A 66 -3.22 -4.94 -11.18
N ILE A 67 -3.41 -5.51 -10.00
CA ILE A 67 -2.48 -5.34 -8.87
C ILE A 67 -1.95 -6.70 -8.44
N ILE A 68 -0.63 -6.80 -8.33
CA ILE A 68 0.02 -7.93 -7.66
C ILE A 68 0.51 -7.47 -6.29
N LYS A 69 0.05 -8.14 -5.24
CA LYS A 69 0.48 -7.88 -3.87
C LYS A 69 1.55 -8.87 -3.42
N THR A 70 2.69 -8.33 -3.02
CA THR A 70 3.84 -9.08 -2.50
C THR A 70 3.96 -8.92 -0.98
N LYS A 71 4.83 -9.73 -0.36
CA LYS A 71 5.20 -9.52 1.05
C LYS A 71 5.93 -8.17 1.19
N VAL A 72 5.91 -7.61 2.40
CA VAL A 72 6.62 -6.37 2.71
C VAL A 72 8.12 -6.53 2.48
N GLY A 73 8.73 -5.55 1.80
CA GLY A 73 10.12 -5.52 1.40
C GLY A 73 10.29 -5.43 -0.11
N ASP A 74 10.97 -4.37 -0.55
CA ASP A 74 11.52 -4.12 -1.89
C ASP A 74 11.95 -5.38 -2.67
N ARG A 75 12.67 -6.30 -2.03
CA ARG A 75 13.13 -7.54 -2.64
C ARG A 75 12.00 -8.36 -3.27
N TYR A 76 10.87 -8.49 -2.58
CA TYR A 76 9.74 -9.28 -3.09
C TYR A 76 9.07 -8.59 -4.26
N VAL A 77 9.03 -7.25 -4.25
CA VAL A 77 8.54 -6.44 -5.38
C VAL A 77 9.44 -6.66 -6.60
N VAL A 78 10.76 -6.52 -6.44
CA VAL A 78 11.73 -6.72 -7.55
C VAL A 78 11.69 -8.15 -8.10
N GLU A 79 11.63 -9.17 -7.24
CA GLU A 79 11.55 -10.57 -7.66
C GLU A 79 10.30 -10.84 -8.51
N GLU A 80 9.15 -10.31 -8.09
CA GLU A 80 7.88 -10.46 -8.81
C GLU A 80 7.86 -9.68 -10.13
N MET A 81 8.33 -8.43 -10.12
CA MET A 81 8.46 -7.61 -11.32
C MET A 81 9.38 -8.28 -12.36
N ARG A 82 10.52 -8.83 -11.93
CA ARG A 82 11.45 -9.55 -12.81
C ARG A 82 10.85 -10.82 -13.36
N LYS A 83 10.18 -11.61 -12.52
CA LYS A 83 9.57 -12.90 -12.89
C LYS A 83 8.52 -12.74 -13.99
N ASN A 84 7.70 -11.68 -13.89
CA ASN A 84 6.56 -11.48 -14.78
C ASN A 84 6.72 -10.28 -15.74
N ASN A 85 7.93 -9.70 -15.80
CA ASN A 85 8.30 -8.58 -16.68
C ASN A 85 7.36 -7.37 -16.53
N HIS A 86 7.11 -6.94 -15.30
CA HIS A 86 6.34 -5.73 -15.00
C HIS A 86 7.23 -4.48 -15.04
N SER A 87 6.66 -3.35 -15.45
CA SER A 87 7.39 -2.09 -15.63
C SER A 87 7.38 -1.17 -14.40
N LEU A 88 6.39 -1.33 -13.51
CA LEU A 88 6.19 -0.45 -12.35
C LEU A 88 5.85 -1.25 -11.09
N GLY A 89 6.47 -0.86 -9.98
CA GLY A 89 6.13 -1.34 -8.66
C GLY A 89 6.78 -0.54 -7.55
N GLY A 90 6.45 -0.82 -6.30
CA GLY A 90 7.06 -0.14 -5.17
C GLY A 90 6.33 -0.33 -3.85
N GLU A 91 6.67 0.53 -2.90
CA GLU A 91 6.11 0.57 -1.55
C GLU A 91 5.62 1.97 -1.21
N GLN A 92 4.63 2.04 -0.31
CA GLN A 92 4.07 3.29 0.24
C GLN A 92 5.15 4.24 0.79
N SER A 93 6.29 3.70 1.24
CA SER A 93 7.43 4.46 1.78
C SER A 93 8.12 5.38 0.76
N GLY A 94 7.76 5.30 -0.53
CA GLY A 94 8.39 6.07 -1.60
C GLY A 94 9.50 5.31 -2.35
N HIS A 95 9.78 4.06 -1.98
CA HIS A 95 10.69 3.20 -2.73
C HIS A 95 9.97 2.68 -3.97
N ILE A 96 10.19 3.34 -5.11
CA ILE A 96 9.44 3.13 -6.36
C ILE A 96 10.41 2.74 -7.48
N ILE A 97 10.02 1.71 -8.23
CA ILE A 97 10.85 1.05 -9.23
C ILE A 97 10.18 1.21 -10.60
N PHE A 98 10.86 1.92 -11.50
CA PHE A 98 10.56 1.95 -12.93
C PHE A 98 11.51 1.01 -13.66
N PHE A 99 11.09 -0.24 -13.86
CA PHE A 99 11.99 -1.34 -14.24
C PHE A 99 12.60 -1.22 -15.64
N ASP A 100 12.00 -0.38 -16.50
CA ASP A 100 12.55 -0.06 -17.82
C ASP A 100 13.73 0.93 -17.76
N ARG A 101 14.01 1.51 -16.58
CA ARG A 101 15.00 2.57 -16.37
C ARG A 101 15.99 2.26 -15.26
N SER A 102 15.54 1.61 -14.19
CA SER A 102 16.37 1.22 -13.04
C SER A 102 16.08 -0.21 -12.61
N THR A 103 17.09 -0.89 -12.09
CA THR A 103 16.96 -2.24 -11.51
C THR A 103 16.60 -2.22 -10.03
N THR A 104 16.47 -1.04 -9.42
CA THR A 104 16.20 -0.80 -8.00
C THR A 104 15.32 0.44 -7.82
N GLY A 105 14.85 0.70 -6.59
CA GLY A 105 14.16 1.94 -6.26
C GLY A 105 15.03 3.16 -6.53
N ASP A 106 14.42 4.20 -7.11
CA ASP A 106 15.11 5.45 -7.42
C ASP A 106 14.17 6.62 -7.15
N GLY A 107 14.37 7.29 -6.03
CA GLY A 107 13.56 8.42 -5.59
C GLY A 107 13.71 9.63 -6.51
N THR A 108 14.90 9.83 -7.08
CA THR A 108 15.16 10.93 -8.01
C THR A 108 14.43 10.72 -9.34
N LEU A 109 14.50 9.51 -9.90
CA LEU A 109 13.75 9.13 -11.09
C LEU A 109 12.24 9.24 -10.86
N SER A 110 11.77 8.81 -9.69
CA SER A 110 10.36 8.89 -9.32
C SER A 110 9.89 10.34 -9.22
N ALA A 111 10.69 11.23 -8.62
CA ALA A 111 10.43 12.67 -8.61
C ALA A 111 10.37 13.27 -10.02
N LEU A 112 11.30 12.86 -10.91
CA LEU A 112 11.30 13.30 -12.31
C LEU A 112 10.04 12.85 -13.06
N HIS A 113 9.55 11.64 -12.80
CA HIS A 113 8.28 11.17 -13.37
C HIS A 113 7.12 12.06 -12.93
N VAL A 114 7.03 12.42 -11.65
CA VAL A 114 5.97 13.31 -11.16
C VAL A 114 6.08 14.72 -11.76
N LEU A 115 7.29 15.28 -11.83
CA LEU A 115 7.52 16.58 -12.47
C LEU A 115 7.15 16.56 -13.96
N ALA A 116 7.45 15.46 -14.66
CA ALA A 116 7.04 15.27 -16.05
C ALA A 116 5.50 15.20 -16.18
N LEU A 117 4.81 14.49 -15.28
CA LEU A 117 3.34 14.46 -15.27
C LEU A 117 2.73 15.85 -15.06
N MET A 118 3.27 16.62 -14.11
CA MET A 118 2.82 18.01 -13.90
C MET A 118 3.03 18.85 -15.14
N LYS A 119 4.20 18.74 -15.77
CA LYS A 119 4.54 19.50 -16.98
C LYS A 119 3.66 19.13 -18.17
N ASP A 120 3.46 17.84 -18.42
CA ASP A 120 2.70 17.32 -19.55
C ASP A 120 1.20 17.62 -19.42
N SER A 121 0.66 17.51 -18.20
CA SER A 121 -0.77 17.74 -17.93
C SER A 121 -1.13 19.21 -17.70
N GLY A 122 -0.16 20.04 -17.32
CA GLY A 122 -0.38 21.40 -16.84
C GLY A 122 -1.06 21.48 -15.46
N LYS A 123 -1.23 20.34 -14.77
CA LYS A 123 -1.93 20.25 -13.48
C LYS A 123 -0.97 20.35 -12.31
N GLN A 124 -1.51 20.82 -11.19
CA GLN A 124 -0.82 20.80 -9.90
C GLN A 124 -0.78 19.38 -9.34
N VAL A 125 0.21 19.07 -8.48
CA VAL A 125 0.36 17.70 -7.96
C VAL A 125 -0.81 17.30 -7.06
N SER A 126 -1.43 18.25 -6.33
CA SER A 126 -2.64 17.96 -5.55
C SER A 126 -3.84 17.57 -6.42
N GLU A 127 -3.85 17.95 -7.70
CA GLU A 127 -4.87 17.51 -8.65
C GLU A 127 -4.54 16.14 -9.24
N LEU A 128 -3.25 15.88 -9.52
CA LEU A 128 -2.78 14.59 -10.00
C LEU A 128 -2.96 13.48 -8.96
N ALA A 129 -2.74 13.79 -7.68
CA ALA A 129 -2.87 12.83 -6.59
C ALA A 129 -4.32 12.37 -6.35
N LYS A 130 -5.34 13.11 -6.81
CA LYS A 130 -6.77 12.77 -6.65
C LYS A 130 -7.22 11.53 -7.42
N VAL A 131 -6.33 10.92 -8.20
CA VAL A 131 -6.61 9.64 -8.87
C VAL A 131 -6.88 8.51 -7.87
N MET A 132 -6.44 8.65 -6.63
CA MET A 132 -6.83 7.79 -5.52
C MET A 132 -7.21 8.63 -4.30
N THR A 133 -7.99 8.03 -3.41
CA THR A 133 -8.27 8.58 -2.08
C THR A 133 -7.70 7.63 -1.06
N SER A 134 -6.81 8.08 -0.18
CA SER A 134 -6.34 7.25 0.92
C SER A 134 -7.42 7.03 1.95
N TYR A 135 -7.59 5.77 2.35
CA TYR A 135 -8.58 5.39 3.35
C TYR A 135 -7.91 5.38 4.73
N PRO A 136 -8.63 5.80 5.78
CA PRO A 136 -8.15 5.62 7.13
C PRO A 136 -7.68 4.19 7.41
N GLN A 137 -6.56 4.06 8.12
CA GLN A 137 -5.90 2.81 8.44
C GLN A 137 -5.52 2.80 9.92
N ILE A 138 -5.80 1.67 10.58
CA ILE A 138 -5.38 1.41 11.96
C ILE A 138 -4.47 0.20 11.98
N LEU A 139 -3.37 0.28 12.71
CA LEU A 139 -2.44 -0.82 12.93
C LEU A 139 -2.22 -1.03 14.44
N ILE A 140 -2.77 -2.10 14.99
CA ILE A 140 -2.60 -2.47 16.39
C ILE A 140 -1.61 -3.64 16.53
N ASN A 141 -0.63 -3.46 17.41
CA ASN A 141 0.34 -4.49 17.75
C ASN A 141 -0.07 -5.19 19.05
N VAL A 142 -0.37 -6.49 18.95
CA VAL A 142 -0.75 -7.34 20.08
C VAL A 142 0.44 -8.21 20.47
N LYS A 143 0.88 -8.15 21.73
CA LYS A 143 1.85 -9.11 22.25
C LYS A 143 1.19 -10.48 22.38
N VAL A 144 1.89 -11.53 21.95
CA VAL A 144 1.37 -12.89 21.95
C VAL A 144 2.37 -13.85 22.59
N LYS A 145 1.86 -14.83 23.35
CA LYS A 145 2.71 -15.85 23.99
C LYS A 145 3.40 -16.74 22.97
N GLN A 146 2.71 -17.05 21.88
CA GLN A 146 3.18 -17.94 20.81
C GLN A 146 2.58 -17.59 19.46
N LYS A 147 3.28 -17.92 18.38
CA LYS A 147 2.84 -17.69 16.99
C LYS A 147 2.05 -18.90 16.45
N LYS A 148 0.88 -19.17 17.01
CA LYS A 148 -0.03 -20.21 16.52
C LYS A 148 -0.57 -19.81 15.13
N PRO A 149 -0.64 -20.71 14.13
CA PRO A 149 -1.19 -20.35 12.81
C PRO A 149 -2.58 -19.71 12.95
N ILE A 150 -2.78 -18.53 12.36
CA ILE A 150 -4.03 -17.75 12.52
C ILE A 150 -5.24 -18.58 12.06
N GLN A 151 -5.08 -19.33 10.97
CA GLN A 151 -6.10 -20.19 10.37
C GLN A 151 -6.55 -21.34 11.30
N SER A 152 -5.77 -21.65 12.34
CA SER A 152 -6.12 -22.69 13.32
C SER A 152 -6.95 -22.16 14.50
N MET A 153 -7.19 -20.85 14.57
CA MET A 153 -7.92 -20.19 15.65
C MET A 153 -9.31 -19.78 15.15
N LEU A 154 -10.30 -20.66 15.34
CA LEU A 154 -11.65 -20.49 14.80
C LEU A 154 -12.29 -19.15 15.21
N SER A 155 -12.17 -18.78 16.49
CA SER A 155 -12.68 -17.50 17.02
C SER A 155 -12.09 -16.28 16.28
N VAL A 156 -10.77 -16.28 16.06
CA VAL A 156 -10.06 -15.22 15.34
C VAL A 156 -10.47 -15.19 13.87
N CYS A 157 -10.60 -16.36 13.21
CA CYS A 157 -11.06 -16.45 11.84
C CYS A 157 -12.49 -15.93 11.66
N GLU A 158 -13.40 -16.24 12.58
CA GLU A 158 -14.77 -15.74 12.57
C GLU A 158 -14.81 -14.21 12.77
N ALA A 159 -14.01 -13.69 13.71
CA ALA A 159 -13.90 -12.25 13.92
C ALA A 159 -13.39 -11.52 12.66
N ILE A 160 -12.36 -12.05 12.00
CA ILE A 160 -11.83 -11.50 10.73
C ILE A 160 -12.90 -11.57 9.63
N SER A 161 -13.56 -12.71 9.44
CA SER A 161 -14.57 -12.87 8.37
C SER A 161 -15.77 -11.94 8.58
N ASN A 162 -16.21 -11.75 9.83
CA ASN A 162 -17.28 -10.82 10.15
C ASN A 162 -16.87 -9.37 9.91
N ALA A 163 -15.62 -9.01 10.22
CA ALA A 163 -15.08 -7.70 9.92
C ALA A 163 -15.00 -7.44 8.41
N GLU A 164 -14.48 -8.39 7.62
CA GLU A 164 -14.42 -8.30 6.16
C GLU A 164 -15.81 -8.13 5.54
N LYS A 165 -16.83 -8.85 6.04
CA LYS A 165 -18.22 -8.69 5.58
C LYS A 165 -18.79 -7.30 5.87
N LYS A 166 -18.45 -6.70 7.02
CA LYS A 166 -18.89 -5.34 7.37
C LYS A 166 -18.24 -4.29 6.47
N LEU A 167 -16.94 -4.44 6.23
CA LEU A 167 -16.14 -3.52 5.42
C LEU A 167 -16.46 -3.62 3.91
N GLY A 168 -16.88 -4.79 3.44
CA GLY A 168 -17.21 -5.03 2.04
C GLY A 168 -16.03 -4.73 1.11
N ASP A 169 -16.33 -4.18 -0.06
CA ASP A 169 -15.32 -3.81 -1.06
C ASP A 169 -14.61 -2.48 -0.77
N GLN A 170 -14.87 -1.86 0.39
CA GLN A 170 -14.40 -0.52 0.76
C GLN A 170 -13.52 -0.55 2.00
N GLY A 171 -13.12 -1.73 2.46
CA GLY A 171 -12.21 -1.89 3.58
C GLY A 171 -11.56 -3.26 3.58
N ARG A 172 -10.56 -3.43 4.43
CA ARG A 172 -9.72 -4.63 4.47
C ARG A 172 -9.23 -4.90 5.87
N VAL A 173 -9.09 -6.19 6.19
CA VAL A 173 -8.39 -6.67 7.38
C VAL A 173 -7.12 -7.38 6.94
N LEU A 174 -6.00 -7.09 7.61
CA LEU A 174 -4.75 -7.83 7.46
C LEU A 174 -4.21 -8.20 8.84
N VAL A 175 -4.24 -9.49 9.15
CA VAL A 175 -3.65 -10.03 10.38
C VAL A 175 -2.41 -10.84 10.05
N ARG A 176 -1.27 -10.48 10.66
CA ARG A 176 0.01 -11.18 10.45
C ARG A 176 0.91 -11.13 11.67
N TYR A 177 1.79 -12.11 11.82
CA TYR A 177 2.84 -12.04 12.83
C TYR A 177 4.00 -11.14 12.39
N SER A 178 4.66 -10.50 13.36
CA SER A 178 5.99 -9.91 13.16
C SER A 178 7.01 -11.02 12.89
N GLY A 179 7.96 -10.77 11.99
CA GLY A 179 9.06 -11.70 11.70
C GLY A 179 10.09 -11.76 12.83
N THR A 180 10.33 -10.63 13.50
CA THR A 180 11.40 -10.45 14.48
C THR A 180 10.92 -10.45 15.93
N GLU A 181 9.65 -10.14 16.17
CA GLU A 181 9.09 -10.00 17.52
C GLU A 181 7.94 -10.98 17.77
N ASN A 182 7.65 -11.28 19.04
CA ASN A 182 6.46 -12.03 19.45
C ASN A 182 5.23 -11.12 19.52
N LYS A 183 4.86 -10.59 18.35
CA LYS A 183 3.70 -9.71 18.18
C LYS A 183 2.86 -10.15 17.00
N CYS A 184 1.54 -10.10 17.16
CA CYS A 184 0.56 -10.15 16.08
C CYS A 184 0.19 -8.72 15.70
N ARG A 185 0.19 -8.41 14.40
CA ARG A 185 -0.19 -7.11 13.84
C ARG A 185 -1.57 -7.25 13.23
N VAL A 186 -2.50 -6.43 13.70
CA VAL A 186 -3.86 -6.34 13.18
C VAL A 186 -3.98 -4.99 12.49
N MET A 187 -4.15 -5.02 11.18
CA MET A 187 -4.39 -3.83 10.38
C MET A 187 -5.83 -3.84 9.87
N VAL A 188 -6.52 -2.73 9.99
CA VAL A 188 -7.87 -2.54 9.46
C VAL A 188 -7.92 -1.23 8.70
N GLU A 189 -8.50 -1.25 7.50
CA GLU A 189 -8.69 -0.10 6.63
C GLU A 189 -10.16 0.04 6.25
N GLY A 190 -10.62 1.27 6.07
CA GLY A 190 -12.01 1.57 5.72
C GLY A 190 -12.29 3.06 5.70
N LYS A 191 -13.47 3.47 5.22
CA LYS A 191 -13.84 4.89 5.06
C LYS A 191 -14.04 5.63 6.37
N ASP A 192 -14.58 4.94 7.38
CA ASP A 192 -14.96 5.54 8.66
C ASP A 192 -13.96 5.13 9.75
N GLN A 193 -13.30 6.13 10.33
CA GLN A 193 -12.26 5.93 11.35
C GLN A 193 -12.81 5.28 12.63
N GLU A 194 -14.02 5.63 13.06
CA GLU A 194 -14.63 5.09 14.28
C GLU A 194 -15.03 3.63 14.08
N GLU A 195 -15.61 3.31 12.93
CA GLU A 195 -15.98 1.95 12.55
C GLU A 195 -14.75 1.03 12.52
N ILE A 196 -13.68 1.42 11.81
CA ILE A 196 -12.48 0.58 11.72
C ILE A 196 -11.76 0.45 13.07
N SER A 197 -11.86 1.46 13.95
CA SER A 197 -11.34 1.39 15.32
C SER A 197 -12.05 0.31 16.12
N SER A 198 -13.39 0.34 16.11
CA SER A 198 -14.21 -0.66 16.79
C SER A 198 -13.96 -2.08 16.26
N ILE A 199 -13.84 -2.22 14.94
CA ILE A 199 -13.52 -3.51 14.30
C ILE A 199 -12.13 -4.01 14.72
N ALA A 200 -11.11 -3.15 14.66
CA ALA A 200 -9.75 -3.51 15.02
C ALA A 200 -9.67 -3.95 16.50
N GLU A 201 -10.31 -3.22 17.41
CA GLU A 201 -10.36 -3.56 18.83
C GLU A 201 -11.06 -4.90 19.09
N SER A 202 -12.16 -5.19 18.39
CA SER A 202 -12.86 -6.47 18.51
C SER A 202 -11.98 -7.66 18.09
N ILE A 203 -11.25 -7.54 16.97
CA ILE A 203 -10.30 -8.57 16.52
C ILE A 203 -9.16 -8.71 17.53
N VAL A 204 -8.62 -7.60 18.02
CA VAL A 204 -7.54 -7.59 19.00
C VAL A 204 -7.96 -8.25 20.32
N SER A 205 -9.18 -8.02 20.82
CA SER A 205 -9.70 -8.69 22.02
C SER A 205 -9.73 -10.21 21.83
N THR A 206 -10.26 -10.66 20.69
CA THR A 206 -10.34 -12.08 20.34
C THR A 206 -8.95 -12.73 20.29
N ILE A 207 -7.96 -12.04 19.71
CA ILE A 207 -6.57 -12.53 19.67
C ILE A 207 -5.96 -12.58 21.07
N LYS A 208 -6.24 -11.59 21.93
CA LYS A 208 -5.73 -11.57 23.30
C LYS A 208 -6.30 -12.70 24.14
N GLU A 209 -7.58 -13.04 23.96
CA GLU A 209 -8.21 -14.17 24.67
C GLU A 209 -7.62 -15.52 24.25
N GLU A 210 -7.33 -15.70 22.96
CA GLU A 210 -6.84 -16.98 22.43
C GLU A 210 -5.32 -17.17 22.65
N ILE A 211 -4.50 -16.12 22.46
CA ILE A 211 -3.02 -16.21 22.49
C ILE A 211 -2.31 -15.00 23.14
N GLY A 212 -3.05 -14.10 23.79
CA GLY A 212 -2.48 -12.91 24.43
C GLY A 212 -1.52 -13.26 25.57
N GLU A 213 -0.54 -12.38 25.77
CA GLU A 213 0.38 -12.39 26.91
C GLU A 213 -0.31 -11.92 28.19
#